data_AF-A0A8D0L7C0-F1
#
_entry.id   AF-A0A8D0L7C0-F1
#
_cell.length_a   1.000
_cell.length_b   1.000
_cell.length_c   1.000
_cell.angle_alpha   90.00
_cell.angle_beta   90.00
_cell.angle_gamma   90.00
#
_symmetry.space_group_name_H-M   'P 1'
#
loop_
_entity.id
_entity.type
_entity.pdbx_description
1 polymer ?
#
loop_
_entity_poly.entity_id
_entity_poly.type
_entity_poly.pdbx_seq_one_letter_code
_entity_poly.pdbx_strand_id
1 'polypeptide(L)' 'MDFNGLADPYVKLHLLPGACKANKLKTRTQHNTLNPTWNEALTYNGITGDDIARKTLR' A
#
# COMPACT_ATOMS: atom_id res chain seq x y z
N MET A 1 2.72 -10.02 -20.81
CA MET A 1 3.99 -9.32 -21.08
C MET A 1 3.61 -8.04 -21.79
N ASP A 2 3.79 -6.94 -21.10
CA ASP A 2 3.14 -5.66 -21.35
C ASP A 2 3.92 -4.96 -22.47
N PHE A 3 3.31 -4.88 -23.65
CA PHE A 3 3.94 -4.56 -24.93
C PHE A 3 4.34 -3.08 -25.11
N ASN A 4 4.18 -2.24 -24.08
CA ASN A 4 4.34 -0.78 -24.20
C ASN A 4 5.53 -0.20 -23.43
N GLY A 5 6.39 -1.03 -22.82
CA GLY A 5 7.59 -0.56 -22.08
C GLY A 5 7.29 0.35 -20.88
N LEU A 6 6.02 0.46 -20.51
CA LEU A 6 5.52 1.35 -19.47
C LEU A 6 4.75 0.48 -18.49
N ALA A 7 5.17 0.53 -17.22
CA ALA A 7 4.56 -0.24 -16.16
C ALA A 7 3.38 0.54 -15.54
N ASP A 8 2.47 -0.21 -14.93
CA ASP A 8 1.42 0.31 -14.06
C ASP A 8 1.74 -0.04 -12.59
N PRO A 9 2.85 0.49 -12.01
CA PRO A 9 3.24 0.17 -10.65
C PRO A 9 2.20 0.68 -9.66
N TYR A 10 1.92 -0.15 -8.65
CA TYR A 10 1.10 0.22 -7.50
C TYR A 10 1.75 -0.34 -6.24
N VAL A 11 1.52 0.32 -5.11
CA VAL A 11 2.02 -0.11 -3.81
C VAL A 11 0.84 -0.60 -2.98
N LYS A 12 1.03 -1.73 -2.30
CA LYS A 12 0.04 -2.31 -1.39
C LYS A 12 0.70 -2.49 -0.03
N LEU A 13 0.07 -1.93 0.99
CA LEU A 13 0.49 -2.01 2.38
C LEU A 13 -0.40 -3.01 3.10
N HIS A 14 0.22 -4.03 3.69
CA HIS A 14 -0.45 -4.99 4.54
C HIS A 14 0.04 -4.83 5.98
N LEU A 15 -0.91 -4.65 6.90
CA LEU A 15 -0.58 -4.53 8.30
C LEU A 15 -1.01 -5.80 9.06
N LEU A 16 -0.08 -6.44 9.78
CA LEU A 16 -0.22 -7.75 10.45
C LEU A 16 0.21 -7.64 11.91
N PRO A 17 -0.28 -8.43 12.91
CA PRO A 17 -1.26 -9.50 12.79
C PRO A 17 -2.68 -8.94 12.76
N GLY A 18 -3.40 -9.21 11.68
CA GLY A 18 -4.74 -8.69 11.49
C GLY A 18 -5.05 -8.60 10.01
N ALA A 19 -5.45 -9.73 9.41
CA ALA A 19 -5.88 -9.80 8.02
C ALA A 19 -7.27 -9.16 7.80
N CYS A 20 -7.60 -8.11 8.55
CA CYS A 20 -8.83 -7.36 8.34
C CYS A 20 -8.70 -6.55 7.03
N LYS A 21 -9.78 -6.43 6.26
CA LYS A 21 -9.79 -5.60 5.04
C LYS A 21 -9.41 -4.15 5.34
N ALA A 22 -9.69 -3.65 6.55
CA ALA A 22 -9.28 -2.33 7.03
C ALA A 22 -7.74 -2.16 7.14
N ASN A 23 -6.99 -3.27 7.27
CA ASN A 23 -5.54 -3.29 7.38
C ASN A 23 -4.82 -3.44 6.02
N LYS A 24 -5.58 -3.55 4.93
CA LYS A 24 -5.04 -3.57 3.57
C LYS A 24 -5.28 -2.22 2.94
N LEU A 25 -4.20 -1.46 2.77
CA LEU A 25 -4.21 -0.21 2.04
C LEU A 25 -3.51 -0.41 0.71
N LYS A 26 -3.99 0.26 -0.32
CA LYS A 26 -3.36 0.29 -1.63
C LYS A 26 -3.31 1.72 -2.10
N THR A 27 -2.20 2.12 -2.68
CA THR A 27 -2.10 3.42 -3.34
C THR A 27 -2.81 3.39 -4.69
N ARG A 28 -3.00 4.56 -5.29
CA ARG A 28 -3.36 4.66 -6.71
C ARG A 28 -2.36 3.92 -7.59
N THR A 29 -2.89 3.22 -8.58
CA THR A 29 -2.08 2.67 -9.67
C THR A 29 -1.59 3.83 -10.51
N GLN A 30 -0.27 3.97 -10.65
CA GLN A 30 0.31 4.98 -11.52
C GLN A 30 0.45 4.38 -12.90
N HIS A 31 -0.40 4.82 -13.83
CA HIS A 31 -0.39 4.29 -15.18
C HIS A 31 0.73 4.92 -15.99
N ASN A 32 1.34 4.13 -16.88
CA ASN A 32 2.22 4.66 -17.92
C ASN A 32 3.48 5.38 -17.35
N THR A 33 4.12 4.81 -16.31
CA THR A 33 5.33 5.40 -15.72
C THR A 33 6.33 4.35 -15.22
N LEU A 34 7.62 4.58 -15.50
CA LEU A 34 8.74 3.80 -14.97
C LEU A 34 9.25 4.33 -13.62
N ASN A 35 8.92 5.58 -13.28
CA ASN A 35 9.28 6.22 -12.01
C ASN A 35 8.00 6.69 -11.31
N PRO A 36 7.24 5.78 -10.68
CA PRO A 36 6.03 6.14 -9.98
C PRO A 36 6.34 6.95 -8.72
N THR A 37 5.82 8.16 -8.66
CA THR A 37 5.69 8.93 -7.42
C THR A 37 4.24 8.86 -6.99
N TRP A 38 3.97 8.18 -5.87
CA TRP A 38 2.62 8.16 -5.29
C TRP A 38 2.32 9.43 -4.51
N ASN A 39 3.29 9.94 -3.73
CA ASN A 39 3.11 11.06 -2.79
C ASN A 39 1.79 10.98 -2.00
N GLU A 40 1.32 9.76 -1.70
CA GLU A 40 0.01 9.49 -1.14
C GLU A 40 0.17 9.04 0.30
N ALA A 41 -0.49 9.76 1.23
CA ALA A 41 -0.49 9.40 2.64
C ALA A 41 -1.56 8.33 2.89
N LEU A 42 -1.11 7.12 3.24
CA LEU A 42 -1.99 6.01 3.62
C LEU A 42 -2.17 6.00 5.14
N THR A 43 -3.36 6.42 5.58
CA THR A 43 -3.70 6.48 7.01
C THR A 43 -4.57 5.31 7.40
N TYR A 44 -4.15 4.56 8.40
CA TYR A 44 -4.97 3.53 9.01
C TYR A 44 -5.83 4.13 10.13
N ASN A 45 -7.16 4.04 9.99
CA ASN A 45 -8.09 4.59 10.98
C ASN A 45 -8.65 3.48 11.89
N GLY A 46 -8.31 3.51 13.17
CA GLY A 46 -8.74 2.50 14.15
C GLY A 46 -7.63 1.57 14.66
N ILE A 47 -6.37 1.97 14.47
CA ILE A 47 -5.21 1.30 15.06
C ILE A 47 -4.95 1.88 16.45
N THR A 48 -4.90 1.01 17.45
CA THR A 48 -4.49 1.36 18.82
C THR A 48 -2.97 1.38 18.95
N GLY A 49 -2.43 2.15 19.90
CA GLY A 49 -0.98 2.23 20.11
C GLY A 49 -0.28 0.89 20.36
N ASP A 50 -0.97 -0.05 21.03
CA ASP A 50 -0.50 -1.44 21.21
C ASP A 50 -0.40 -2.20 19.88
N ASP A 51 -1.36 -1.96 18.98
CA ASP A 51 -1.40 -2.54 17.65
C ASP A 51 -0.24 -2.00 16.80
N ILE A 52 0.12 -0.71 16.89
CA ILE A 52 1.32 -0.16 16.21
C ILE A 52 2.60 -0.87 16.67
N ALA A 53 2.73 -1.13 17.97
CA ALA A 53 3.91 -1.77 18.54
C ALA A 53 4.00 -3.26 18.20
N ARG A 54 2.86 -3.93 18.01
CA ARG A 54 2.78 -5.37 17.72
C ARG A 54 2.60 -5.67 16.23
N LYS A 55 2.20 -4.68 15.44
CA LYS A 55 1.95 -4.85 14.03
C LYS A 55 3.17 -4.55 13.17
N THR A 56 3.40 -5.40 12.18
CA THR A 56 4.40 -5.25 11.14
C THR A 56 3.74 -4.82 9.83
N LEU A 57 4.30 -3.80 9.20
CA LEU A 57 3.95 -3.38 7.85
C LEU A 57 4.74 -4.22 6.83
N ARG A 58 4.06 -4.85 5.88
CA ARG A 58 4.66 -5.70 4.85
C ARG A 58 4.09 -5.43 3.47
#